data_AF-A0A2V8F7I1-F1
#
_entry.id   AF-A0A2V8F7I1-F1
#
_cell.length_a   1.000
_cell.length_b   1.000
_cell.length_c   1.000
_cell.angle_alpha   90.00
_cell.angle_beta   90.00
_cell.angle_gamma   90.00
#
_symmetry.space_group_name_H-M   'P 1'
#
loop_
_entity.id
_entity.type
_entity.pdbx_description
1 polymer ?
#
loop_
_entity_poly.entity_id
_entity_poly.type
_entity_poly.pdbx_seq_one_letter_code
_entity_poly.pdbx_strand_id
1 'polypeptide(L)'
;MLRRIAFGGVRVSELTAPVTIGTETFPAGTWVIPTDQEFAAMAREVLDVQTYPDLRQYPGGPPERPYDAAGWSLPLQMGVRLVSAASPLPDEVRAKMKVIGPLPEPKVKPTTYEAALKTDVAPFDSVPGVGFNSDPASSAIVPPAGRISGSGPVLVVDPAQNNTFKAINLAWRQGATVQASAGAAGAPIRYTIRGLAESAQDDLVRSLSLQAERTLSAPGRSVRQPRIGLYQPWTGSMDEGWTRWVLEQYGFPFVTLHPEDFKASLAGNVDVLIIADDARVPLAPGATRADAATGAGRGGRGGAVRPEYAYQLTAGDLQAFEQFIRGGGTLVCLSNASLFAIQQLKLPVRNVVEGLRPEEFFLRGSIVEVTTDPTHPVMAGMPEKGAVFVDGSPVFETQDGFAGTVLARYQESGSPLRSGYLIGEKYLHGKAAALDVQLDAGHVVLIGFRPEWRGQPFGTFRVLFNAALFSR
;
A
#
# COMPACT_ATOMS: atom_id res chain seq x y z
N MET A 1 4.19 -6.12 -11.77
CA MET A 1 3.47 -7.39 -12.02
C MET A 1 4.17 -8.28 -13.04
N LEU A 2 4.16 -7.91 -14.31
CA LEU A 2 4.56 -8.77 -15.43
C LEU A 2 6.00 -9.31 -15.33
N ARG A 3 6.95 -8.48 -14.90
CA ARG A 3 8.33 -8.91 -14.62
C ARG A 3 8.44 -10.05 -13.60
N ARG A 4 7.56 -10.07 -12.58
CA ARG A 4 7.55 -11.12 -11.53
C ARG A 4 7.07 -12.46 -12.07
N ILE A 5 6.01 -12.46 -12.88
CA ILE A 5 5.49 -13.71 -13.46
C ILE A 5 6.41 -14.25 -14.56
N ALA A 6 7.02 -13.37 -15.36
CA ALA A 6 8.03 -13.76 -16.34
C ALA A 6 9.27 -14.36 -15.68
N PHE A 7 9.67 -13.84 -14.52
CA PHE A 7 10.79 -14.37 -13.74
C PHE A 7 10.50 -15.80 -13.24
N GLY A 8 9.22 -16.12 -13.01
CA GLY A 8 8.76 -17.47 -12.72
C GLY A 8 8.55 -18.36 -13.94
N GLY A 9 8.91 -17.92 -15.15
CA GLY A 9 8.85 -18.70 -16.39
C GLY A 9 7.59 -18.50 -17.24
N VAL A 10 6.65 -17.62 -16.84
CA VAL A 10 5.44 -17.35 -17.63
C VAL A 10 5.76 -16.41 -18.80
N ARG A 11 5.54 -16.89 -20.02
CA ARG A 11 5.66 -16.07 -21.24
C ARG A 11 4.58 -15.01 -21.28
N VAL A 12 5.00 -13.79 -21.57
CA VAL A 12 4.12 -12.63 -21.76
C VAL A 12 4.22 -12.20 -23.22
N SER A 13 3.09 -11.89 -23.84
CA SER A 13 3.01 -11.33 -25.18
C SER A 13 2.45 -9.91 -25.14
N GLU A 14 2.64 -9.17 -26.23
CA GLU A 14 2.07 -7.85 -26.46
C GLU A 14 1.31 -7.85 -27.79
N LEU A 15 0.17 -7.17 -27.85
CA LEU A 15 -0.56 -6.96 -29.10
C LEU A 15 0.16 -5.96 -30.00
N THR A 16 0.42 -6.32 -31.25
CA THR A 16 1.05 -5.44 -32.25
C THR A 16 0.04 -4.57 -33.00
N ALA A 17 -1.25 -4.89 -32.91
CA ALA A 17 -2.35 -4.17 -33.52
C ALA A 17 -3.62 -4.32 -32.67
N PRO A 18 -4.64 -3.47 -32.83
CA PRO A 18 -5.90 -3.64 -32.13
C PRO A 18 -6.56 -5.00 -32.42
N VAL A 19 -7.17 -5.57 -31.38
CA VAL A 19 -7.90 -6.84 -31.43
C VAL A 19 -9.21 -6.72 -30.66
N THR A 20 -10.28 -7.31 -31.19
CA THR A 20 -11.56 -7.46 -30.48
C THR A 20 -11.70 -8.89 -29.99
N ILE A 21 -11.97 -9.07 -28.69
CA ILE A 21 -12.26 -10.37 -28.06
C ILE A 21 -13.60 -10.24 -27.36
N GLY A 22 -14.60 -11.01 -27.81
CA GLY A 22 -15.98 -10.85 -27.36
C GLY A 22 -16.51 -9.46 -27.74
N THR A 23 -16.90 -8.66 -26.75
CA THR A 23 -17.42 -7.30 -26.94
C THR A 23 -16.38 -6.20 -26.69
N GLU A 24 -15.18 -6.56 -26.22
CA GLU A 24 -14.14 -5.59 -25.84
C GLU A 24 -13.07 -5.51 -26.93
N THR A 25 -12.62 -4.29 -27.22
CA THR A 25 -11.50 -4.03 -28.13
C THR A 25 -10.28 -3.58 -27.34
N PHE A 26 -9.18 -4.29 -27.53
CA PHE A 26 -7.90 -4.06 -26.90
C PHE A 26 -6.95 -3.39 -27.90
N PRO A 27 -6.32 -2.26 -27.54
CA PRO A 27 -5.39 -1.57 -28.44
C PRO A 27 -4.07 -2.32 -28.60
N ALA A 28 -3.27 -1.92 -29.61
CA ALA A 28 -1.86 -2.29 -29.66
C ALA A 28 -1.16 -1.86 -28.36
N GLY A 29 -0.20 -2.66 -27.88
CA GLY A 29 0.46 -2.47 -26.60
C GLY A 29 -0.20 -3.19 -25.41
N THR A 30 -1.38 -3.79 -25.61
CA THR A 30 -2.00 -4.61 -24.56
C THR A 30 -1.16 -5.85 -24.30
N TRP A 31 -0.82 -6.10 -23.02
CA TRP A 31 -0.16 -7.33 -22.62
C TRP A 31 -1.14 -8.50 -22.57
N VAL A 32 -0.72 -9.64 -23.10
CA VAL A 32 -1.48 -10.89 -23.16
C VAL A 32 -0.66 -11.99 -22.50
N ILE A 33 -1.30 -12.76 -21.61
CA ILE A 33 -0.67 -13.90 -20.93
C ILE A 33 -1.39 -15.16 -21.41
N PRO A 34 -0.86 -15.88 -22.41
CA PRO A 34 -1.46 -17.12 -22.88
C PRO A 34 -1.42 -18.17 -21.77
N THR A 35 -2.46 -18.98 -21.62
CA THR A 35 -2.52 -20.07 -20.64
C THR A 35 -2.37 -21.46 -21.27
N ASP A 36 -1.98 -21.51 -22.55
CA ASP A 36 -1.54 -22.71 -23.29
C ASP A 36 -0.01 -22.85 -23.25
N GLN A 37 0.55 -22.74 -22.05
CA GLN A 37 1.99 -22.85 -21.77
C GLN A 37 2.24 -23.65 -20.49
N GLU A 38 3.48 -24.11 -20.34
CA GLU A 38 3.97 -25.01 -19.29
C GLU A 38 3.71 -24.48 -17.88
N PHE A 39 3.78 -23.15 -17.69
CA PHE A 39 3.57 -22.47 -16.41
C PHE A 39 2.17 -21.84 -16.26
N ALA A 40 1.19 -22.27 -17.05
CA ALA A 40 -0.16 -21.73 -17.01
C ALA A 40 -0.84 -21.88 -15.64
N ALA A 41 -0.57 -22.97 -14.91
CA ALA A 41 -1.10 -23.15 -13.56
C ALA A 41 -0.61 -22.05 -12.61
N MET A 42 0.68 -21.70 -12.66
CA MET A 42 1.23 -20.58 -11.87
C MET A 42 0.61 -19.24 -12.29
N ALA A 43 0.44 -19.01 -13.60
CA ALA A 43 -0.19 -17.79 -14.08
C ALA A 43 -1.62 -17.65 -13.52
N ARG A 44 -2.43 -18.72 -13.59
CA ARG A 44 -3.78 -18.73 -13.03
C ARG A 44 -3.80 -18.54 -11.53
N GLU A 45 -2.90 -19.21 -10.80
CA GLU A 45 -2.79 -19.12 -9.35
C GLU A 45 -2.61 -17.67 -8.85
N VAL A 46 -1.83 -16.85 -9.56
CA VAL A 46 -1.57 -15.47 -9.14
C VAL A 46 -2.47 -14.43 -9.81
N LEU A 47 -3.07 -14.74 -10.97
CA LEU A 47 -3.88 -13.80 -11.74
C LEU A 47 -5.38 -13.96 -11.50
N ASP A 48 -5.88 -15.20 -11.32
CA ASP A 48 -7.29 -15.46 -11.10
C ASP A 48 -7.71 -14.95 -9.71
N VAL A 49 -9.00 -14.61 -9.60
CA VAL A 49 -9.60 -14.24 -8.32
C VAL A 49 -9.68 -15.46 -7.42
N GLN A 50 -8.97 -15.41 -6.29
CA GLN A 50 -9.00 -16.51 -5.31
C GLN A 50 -10.33 -16.56 -4.58
N THR A 51 -10.97 -17.74 -4.60
CA THR A 51 -12.17 -18.07 -3.83
C THR A 51 -11.83 -19.22 -2.90
N TYR A 52 -11.87 -18.99 -1.59
CA TYR A 52 -11.63 -20.06 -0.64
C TYR A 52 -12.82 -21.05 -0.65
N PRO A 53 -12.59 -22.37 -0.76
CA PRO A 53 -13.66 -23.36 -0.83
C PRO A 53 -14.51 -23.39 0.45
N ASP A 54 -15.79 -23.73 0.34
CA ASP A 54 -16.65 -23.99 1.52
C ASP A 54 -16.29 -25.35 2.13
N LEU A 55 -15.25 -25.34 2.97
CA LEU A 55 -14.80 -26.48 3.75
C LEU A 55 -15.50 -26.51 5.09
N ARG A 56 -15.90 -27.69 5.56
CA ARG A 56 -16.58 -27.90 6.85
C ARG A 56 -15.78 -28.90 7.67
N GLN A 57 -15.65 -28.65 8.98
CA GLN A 57 -14.95 -29.56 9.89
C GLN A 57 -15.60 -30.95 9.94
N TYR A 58 -16.90 -31.03 9.68
CA TYR A 58 -17.69 -32.25 9.49
C TYR A 58 -18.96 -31.89 8.68
N PRO A 59 -19.70 -32.86 8.08
CA PRO A 59 -20.93 -32.56 7.33
C PRO A 59 -21.95 -31.76 8.16
N GLY A 60 -22.34 -30.57 7.69
CA GLY A 60 -23.24 -29.65 8.39
C GLY A 60 -22.60 -28.85 9.54
N GLY A 61 -21.30 -29.03 9.79
CA GLY A 61 -20.54 -28.35 10.84
C GLY A 61 -20.15 -26.90 10.51
N PRO A 62 -19.40 -26.25 11.41
CA PRO A 62 -18.89 -24.90 11.18
C PRO A 62 -17.90 -24.87 10.01
N PRO A 63 -17.77 -23.72 9.31
CA PRO A 63 -16.76 -23.55 8.28
C PRO A 63 -15.33 -23.74 8.81
N GLU A 64 -14.52 -24.44 8.02
CA GLU A 64 -13.08 -24.52 8.22
C GLU A 64 -12.42 -23.27 7.63
N ARG A 65 -11.85 -22.46 8.51
CA ARG A 65 -11.27 -21.17 8.14
C ARG A 65 -9.86 -21.36 7.55
N PRO A 66 -9.41 -20.47 6.65
CA PRO A 66 -8.03 -20.45 6.20
C PRO A 66 -7.04 -20.33 7.37
N TYR A 67 -5.93 -21.06 7.31
CA TYR A 67 -4.83 -20.93 8.28
C TYR A 67 -3.96 -19.69 8.02
N ASP A 68 -3.74 -19.35 6.74
CA ASP A 68 -2.97 -18.18 6.28
C ASP A 68 -3.84 -17.36 5.30
N ALA A 69 -3.24 -16.35 4.64
CA ALA A 69 -3.92 -15.53 3.65
C ALA A 69 -4.62 -16.39 2.60
N ALA A 70 -5.87 -16.07 2.28
CA ALA A 70 -6.68 -16.77 1.29
C ALA A 70 -6.89 -15.95 0.00
N GLY A 71 -6.59 -14.65 0.04
CA GLY A 71 -6.72 -13.74 -1.09
C GLY A 71 -5.37 -13.22 -1.56
N TRP A 72 -4.75 -13.89 -2.54
CA TRP A 72 -3.46 -13.47 -3.14
C TRP A 72 -3.56 -13.05 -4.61
N SER A 73 -4.74 -12.60 -5.05
CA SER A 73 -4.99 -12.13 -6.42
C SER A 73 -4.12 -10.92 -6.78
N LEU A 74 -3.06 -11.13 -7.55
CA LEU A 74 -2.03 -10.15 -7.84
C LEU A 74 -2.53 -8.92 -8.60
N PRO A 75 -3.44 -9.02 -9.59
CA PRO A 75 -3.96 -7.86 -10.31
C PRO A 75 -4.68 -6.88 -9.38
N LEU A 76 -5.50 -7.39 -8.46
CA LEU A 76 -6.21 -6.57 -7.48
C LEU A 76 -5.23 -5.84 -6.55
N GLN A 77 -4.23 -6.55 -6.01
CA GLN A 77 -3.20 -5.95 -5.16
C GLN A 77 -2.35 -4.92 -5.91
N MET A 78 -2.12 -5.10 -7.21
CA MET A 78 -1.29 -4.19 -8.01
C MET A 78 -2.08 -3.05 -8.66
N GLY A 79 -3.40 -3.00 -8.50
CA GLY A 79 -4.25 -2.01 -9.15
C GLY A 79 -4.29 -2.15 -10.68
N VAL A 80 -4.19 -3.39 -11.19
CA VAL A 80 -4.16 -3.70 -12.63
C VAL A 80 -5.49 -4.31 -13.04
N ARG A 81 -6.10 -3.79 -14.11
CA ARG A 81 -7.26 -4.42 -14.75
C ARG A 81 -6.79 -5.70 -15.46
N LEU A 82 -7.34 -6.84 -15.04
CA LEU A 82 -7.21 -8.10 -15.75
C LEU A 82 -8.53 -8.43 -16.43
N VAL A 83 -8.48 -8.87 -17.69
CA VAL A 83 -9.62 -9.43 -18.42
C VAL A 83 -9.27 -10.87 -18.78
N SER A 84 -10.00 -11.83 -18.22
CA SER A 84 -9.78 -13.25 -18.48
C SER A 84 -10.54 -13.68 -19.74
N ALA A 85 -9.84 -14.32 -20.68
CA ALA A 85 -10.46 -15.00 -21.80
C ALA A 85 -10.80 -16.44 -21.42
N ALA A 86 -12.08 -16.81 -21.47
CA ALA A 86 -12.56 -18.17 -21.13
C ALA A 86 -12.60 -19.12 -22.35
N SER A 87 -12.33 -18.61 -23.55
CA SER A 87 -12.28 -19.37 -24.79
C SER A 87 -10.90 -19.26 -25.43
N PRO A 88 -10.48 -20.26 -26.22
CA PRO A 88 -9.22 -20.18 -26.97
C PRO A 88 -9.15 -18.90 -27.81
N LEU A 89 -7.98 -18.25 -27.81
CA LEU A 89 -7.75 -17.09 -28.66
C LEU A 89 -7.74 -17.52 -30.14
N PRO A 90 -8.55 -16.90 -31.01
CA PRO A 90 -8.56 -17.17 -32.45
C PRO A 90 -7.20 -16.92 -33.10
N ASP A 91 -6.95 -17.57 -34.24
CA ASP A 91 -5.68 -17.43 -34.98
C ASP A 91 -5.43 -15.98 -35.42
N GLU A 92 -6.47 -15.20 -35.76
CA GLU A 92 -6.30 -13.78 -36.09
C GLU A 92 -5.80 -12.93 -34.91
N VAL A 93 -6.11 -13.35 -33.67
CA VAL A 93 -5.61 -12.70 -32.45
C VAL A 93 -4.17 -13.10 -32.22
N ARG A 94 -3.87 -14.40 -32.32
CA ARG A 94 -2.52 -14.94 -32.15
C ARG A 94 -1.52 -14.37 -33.15
N ALA A 95 -1.93 -14.16 -34.40
CA ALA A 95 -1.11 -13.53 -35.43
C ALA A 95 -0.71 -12.07 -35.09
N LYS A 96 -1.44 -11.43 -34.18
CA LYS A 96 -1.17 -10.07 -33.69
C LYS A 96 -0.49 -10.05 -32.33
N MET A 97 -0.11 -11.20 -31.79
CA MET A 97 0.62 -11.31 -30.53
C MET A 97 2.12 -11.49 -30.81
N LYS A 98 2.93 -10.70 -30.11
CA LYS A 98 4.38 -10.83 -30.10
C LYS A 98 4.84 -11.23 -28.69
N VAL A 99 5.47 -12.39 -28.56
CA VAL A 99 6.11 -12.79 -27.29
C VAL A 99 7.21 -11.79 -26.94
N ILE A 100 7.21 -11.32 -25.69
CA ILE A 100 8.19 -10.40 -25.15
C ILE A 100 9.35 -11.20 -24.53
N GLY A 101 10.57 -10.85 -24.90
CA GLY A 101 11.78 -11.52 -24.42
C GLY A 101 12.01 -12.88 -25.09
N PRO A 102 13.15 -13.53 -24.76
CA PRO A 102 13.43 -14.87 -25.24
C PRO A 102 12.49 -15.90 -24.60
N LEU A 103 12.35 -17.06 -25.26
CA LEU A 103 11.67 -18.21 -24.66
C LEU A 103 12.47 -18.72 -23.45
N PRO A 104 11.81 -19.24 -22.40
CA PRO A 104 12.49 -19.80 -21.24
C PRO A 104 13.50 -20.88 -21.67
N GLU A 105 14.77 -20.70 -21.27
CA GLU A 105 15.79 -21.70 -21.55
C GLU A 105 15.63 -22.92 -20.63
N PRO A 106 15.78 -24.16 -21.14
CA PRO A 106 15.74 -25.36 -20.29
C PRO A 106 16.87 -25.40 -19.24
N LYS A 107 17.95 -24.65 -19.47
CA LYS A 107 19.12 -24.57 -18.59
C LYS A 107 19.28 -23.16 -18.08
N VAL A 108 18.72 -22.89 -16.91
CA VAL A 108 18.90 -21.59 -16.23
C VAL A 108 20.34 -21.50 -15.72
N LYS A 109 21.08 -20.49 -16.19
CA LYS A 109 22.34 -20.09 -15.57
C LYS A 109 22.02 -19.05 -14.50
N PRO A 110 22.27 -19.32 -13.20
CA PRO A 110 21.98 -18.35 -12.17
C PRO A 110 22.87 -17.12 -12.36
N THR A 111 22.24 -15.96 -12.51
CA THR A 111 22.91 -14.66 -12.39
C THR A 111 23.18 -14.43 -10.90
N THR A 112 24.43 -14.12 -10.54
CA THR A 112 24.77 -13.82 -9.15
C THR A 112 23.97 -12.62 -8.68
N TYR A 113 23.19 -12.77 -7.61
CA TYR A 113 22.46 -11.66 -7.03
C TYR A 113 23.43 -10.73 -6.30
N GLU A 114 23.79 -9.62 -6.94
CA GLU A 114 24.50 -8.52 -6.30
C GLU A 114 23.48 -7.48 -5.82
N ALA A 115 23.15 -7.54 -4.53
CA ALA A 115 22.26 -6.56 -3.88
C ALA A 115 22.79 -5.12 -3.95
N ALA A 116 24.08 -4.94 -4.23
CA ALA A 116 24.83 -3.69 -4.11
C ALA A 116 25.49 -3.26 -5.44
N LEU A 117 24.75 -3.31 -6.56
CA LEU A 117 25.18 -2.51 -7.71
C LEU A 117 25.18 -1.03 -7.31
N LYS A 118 26.26 -0.31 -7.63
CA LYS A 118 26.35 1.15 -7.40
C LYS A 118 25.23 1.93 -8.12
N THR A 119 24.63 1.33 -9.15
CA THR A 119 23.57 1.91 -9.97
C THR A 119 22.41 0.92 -10.12
N ASP A 120 21.20 1.39 -9.86
CA ASP A 120 19.96 0.66 -10.17
C ASP A 120 19.76 0.65 -11.70
N VAL A 121 19.62 -0.55 -12.27
CA VAL A 121 19.51 -0.73 -13.73
C VAL A 121 18.09 -0.54 -14.24
N ALA A 122 17.09 -0.51 -13.35
CA ALA A 122 15.70 -0.28 -13.69
C ALA A 122 14.99 0.57 -12.62
N PRO A 123 15.31 1.88 -12.50
CA PRO A 123 14.78 2.74 -11.43
C PRO A 123 13.25 2.87 -11.40
N PHE A 124 12.58 2.60 -12.53
CA PHE A 124 11.12 2.54 -12.65
C PHE A 124 10.50 1.36 -11.90
N ASP A 125 11.28 0.32 -11.59
CA ASP A 125 10.85 -0.83 -10.80
C ASP A 125 11.12 -0.60 -9.31
N SER A 126 10.49 -1.41 -8.48
CA SER A 126 10.63 -1.43 -7.02
C SER A 126 11.79 -2.27 -6.50
N VAL A 127 12.35 -3.14 -7.34
CA VAL A 127 13.43 -4.05 -6.94
C VAL A 127 14.77 -3.37 -7.27
N PRO A 128 15.61 -3.07 -6.27
CA PRO A 128 16.83 -2.30 -6.49
C PRO A 128 17.93 -3.15 -7.17
N GLY A 129 19.01 -2.48 -7.56
CA GLY A 129 20.19 -3.13 -8.13
C GLY A 129 19.89 -3.73 -9.50
N VAL A 130 20.23 -5.00 -9.71
CA VAL A 130 19.94 -5.71 -10.97
C VAL A 130 18.48 -6.19 -11.05
N GLY A 131 17.87 -6.49 -9.91
CA GLY A 131 16.49 -6.96 -9.80
C GLY A 131 16.07 -7.96 -10.88
N PHE A 132 14.94 -7.68 -11.53
CA PHE A 132 14.39 -8.49 -12.63
C PHE A 132 15.17 -8.41 -13.93
N ASN A 133 16.16 -7.52 -14.07
CA ASN A 133 17.03 -7.49 -15.23
C ASN A 133 18.09 -8.62 -15.19
N SER A 134 18.14 -9.40 -14.11
CA SER A 134 18.95 -10.63 -14.01
C SER A 134 18.41 -11.79 -14.85
N ASP A 135 17.15 -11.70 -15.31
CA ASP A 135 16.49 -12.66 -16.19
C ASP A 135 16.15 -12.00 -17.55
N PRO A 136 16.54 -12.59 -18.69
CA PRO A 136 16.29 -12.01 -20.01
C PRO A 136 14.81 -11.79 -20.34
N ALA A 137 13.90 -12.71 -19.98
CA ALA A 137 12.48 -12.59 -20.30
C ALA A 137 11.83 -11.47 -19.47
N SER A 138 12.12 -11.39 -18.18
CA SER A 138 11.70 -10.31 -17.31
C SER A 138 12.31 -8.96 -17.72
N SER A 139 13.59 -8.93 -18.09
CA SER A 139 14.28 -7.69 -18.48
C SER A 139 13.64 -7.02 -19.70
N ALA A 140 13.14 -7.83 -20.64
CA ALA A 140 12.50 -7.38 -21.88
C ALA A 140 11.13 -6.72 -21.64
N ILE A 141 10.51 -6.99 -20.50
CA ILE A 141 9.25 -6.35 -20.10
C ILE A 141 9.58 -4.97 -19.54
N VAL A 142 9.30 -3.94 -20.33
CA VAL A 142 9.48 -2.54 -19.94
C VAL A 142 8.11 -1.84 -19.90
N PRO A 143 7.90 -0.91 -18.96
CA PRO A 143 6.70 -0.09 -18.97
C PRO A 143 6.69 0.84 -20.21
N PRO A 144 5.54 1.46 -20.54
CA PRO A 144 5.51 2.55 -21.49
C PRO A 144 6.56 3.60 -21.16
N ALA A 145 7.19 4.17 -22.19
CA ALA A 145 8.21 5.19 -21.99
C ALA A 145 7.64 6.38 -21.21
N GLY A 146 8.46 6.94 -20.32
CA GLY A 146 8.11 8.18 -19.64
C GLY A 146 7.85 9.29 -20.64
N ARG A 147 6.77 10.04 -20.44
CA ARG A 147 6.32 11.08 -21.37
C ARG A 147 5.96 12.35 -20.62
N ILE A 148 6.36 13.48 -21.20
CA ILE A 148 5.93 14.82 -20.79
C ILE A 148 5.04 15.37 -21.91
N SER A 149 3.81 15.78 -21.56
CA SER A 149 2.96 16.60 -22.42
C SER A 149 3.02 18.07 -21.99
N GLY A 150 2.61 18.99 -22.88
CA GLY A 150 2.59 20.42 -22.55
C GLY A 150 3.98 21.07 -22.54
N SER A 151 4.06 22.26 -21.97
CA SER A 151 5.27 23.09 -21.92
C SER A 151 5.23 24.03 -20.72
N GLY A 152 6.40 24.37 -20.18
CA GLY A 152 6.53 25.29 -19.06
C GLY A 152 7.43 24.74 -17.96
N PRO A 153 7.77 25.56 -16.95
CA PRO A 153 8.78 25.21 -15.95
C PRO A 153 8.24 24.31 -14.82
N VAL A 154 6.93 24.10 -14.72
CA VAL A 154 6.30 23.34 -13.63
C VAL A 154 5.98 21.93 -14.11
N LEU A 155 6.56 20.91 -13.47
CA LEU A 155 6.26 19.51 -13.76
C LEU A 155 5.09 19.04 -12.89
N VAL A 156 4.02 18.53 -13.49
CA VAL A 156 2.84 17.98 -12.84
C VAL A 156 2.89 16.46 -12.93
N VAL A 157 2.72 15.78 -11.79
CA VAL A 157 2.79 14.32 -11.65
C VAL A 157 1.56 13.78 -10.91
N ASP A 158 1.17 12.55 -11.28
CA ASP A 158 -0.05 11.89 -10.78
C ASP A 158 0.25 10.98 -9.58
N PRO A 159 -0.33 11.19 -8.40
CA PRO A 159 -0.18 10.24 -7.28
C PRO A 159 -0.73 8.85 -7.58
N ALA A 160 -1.52 8.65 -8.64
CA ALA A 160 -1.92 7.32 -9.09
C ALA A 160 -0.75 6.47 -9.62
N GLN A 161 0.39 7.10 -9.94
CA GLN A 161 1.64 6.43 -10.30
C GLN A 161 2.55 6.40 -9.07
N ASN A 162 2.85 5.23 -8.49
CA ASN A 162 3.68 5.16 -7.28
C ASN A 162 5.08 5.81 -7.46
N ASN A 163 5.63 5.80 -8.67
CA ASN A 163 6.90 6.45 -8.96
C ASN A 163 6.86 7.99 -8.84
N THR A 164 5.67 8.60 -8.75
CA THR A 164 5.52 10.02 -8.39
C THR A 164 6.17 10.32 -7.05
N PHE A 165 6.07 9.41 -6.08
CA PHE A 165 6.67 9.61 -4.76
C PHE A 165 8.20 9.50 -4.79
N LYS A 166 8.76 8.61 -5.62
CA LYS A 166 10.20 8.60 -5.93
C LYS A 166 10.65 9.94 -6.55
N ALA A 167 9.89 10.45 -7.52
CA ALA A 167 10.19 11.72 -8.17
C ALA A 167 10.15 12.90 -7.19
N ILE A 168 9.15 12.96 -6.32
CA ILE A 168 9.04 13.97 -5.26
C ILE A 168 10.27 13.93 -4.34
N ASN A 169 10.64 12.76 -3.83
CA ASN A 169 11.79 12.60 -2.95
C ASN A 169 13.12 12.95 -3.66
N LEU A 170 13.27 12.59 -4.93
CA LEU A 170 14.44 12.98 -5.76
C LEU A 170 14.48 14.48 -6.03
N ALA A 171 13.33 15.11 -6.24
CA ALA A 171 13.22 16.53 -6.50
C ALA A 171 13.61 17.36 -5.26
N TRP A 172 13.15 16.98 -4.07
CA TRP A 172 13.56 17.64 -2.82
C TRP A 172 15.07 17.56 -2.59
N ARG A 173 15.70 16.42 -2.88
CA ARG A 173 17.18 16.29 -2.81
C ARG A 173 17.92 17.23 -3.75
N GLN A 174 17.27 17.69 -4.82
CA GLN A 174 17.81 18.66 -5.77
C GLN A 174 17.40 20.11 -5.44
N GLY A 175 16.80 20.36 -4.28
CA GLY A 175 16.37 21.69 -3.85
C GLY A 175 15.09 22.18 -4.51
N ALA A 176 14.35 21.31 -5.21
CA ALA A 176 13.06 21.66 -5.79
C ALA A 176 11.99 21.82 -4.70
N THR A 177 10.92 22.51 -5.06
CA THR A 177 9.73 22.67 -4.21
C THR A 177 8.57 21.86 -4.75
N VAL A 178 7.72 21.37 -3.86
CA VAL A 178 6.55 20.56 -4.21
C VAL A 178 5.28 21.23 -3.71
N GLN A 179 4.24 21.24 -4.55
CA GLN A 179 2.90 21.67 -4.17
C GLN A 179 1.89 20.58 -4.52
N ALA A 180 0.77 20.54 -3.81
CA ALA A 180 -0.39 19.72 -4.15
C ALA A 180 -1.51 20.63 -4.63
N SER A 181 -2.14 20.29 -5.76
CA SER A 181 -3.36 20.98 -6.20
C SER A 181 -4.45 20.84 -5.14
N ALA A 182 -5.37 21.79 -5.07
CA ALA A 182 -6.58 21.60 -4.29
C ALA A 182 -7.39 20.44 -4.91
N GLY A 183 -7.98 19.59 -4.07
CA GLY A 183 -9.10 18.74 -4.49
C GLY A 183 -10.33 19.62 -4.69
N ALA A 184 -10.42 20.31 -5.82
CA ALA A 184 -11.65 21.02 -6.20
C ALA A 184 -12.71 19.98 -6.59
N ALA A 185 -14.00 20.28 -6.39
CA ALA A 185 -15.13 19.36 -6.58
C ALA A 185 -14.97 18.40 -7.79
N GLY A 186 -14.53 17.17 -7.51
CA GLY A 186 -14.37 16.09 -8.50
C GLY A 186 -13.00 15.99 -9.21
N ALA A 187 -12.07 16.92 -9.01
CA ALA A 187 -10.73 16.85 -9.61
C ALA A 187 -9.73 16.10 -8.70
N PRO A 188 -9.00 15.09 -9.22
CA PRO A 188 -8.01 14.37 -8.43
C PRO A 188 -6.84 15.27 -8.06
N ILE A 189 -6.31 15.11 -6.85
CA ILE A 189 -5.10 15.81 -6.40
C ILE A 189 -3.93 15.45 -7.33
N ARG A 190 -3.18 16.48 -7.74
CA ARG A 190 -1.92 16.36 -8.49
C ARG A 190 -0.79 17.00 -7.69
N TYR A 191 0.40 16.43 -7.79
CA TYR A 191 1.60 17.06 -7.25
C TYR A 191 2.31 17.84 -8.35
N THR A 192 2.90 18.97 -7.98
CA THR A 192 3.67 19.81 -8.89
C THR A 192 5.06 20.02 -8.33
N ILE A 193 6.07 19.90 -9.18
CA ILE A 193 7.49 20.05 -8.86
C ILE A 193 7.98 21.30 -9.57
N ARG A 194 8.59 22.22 -8.81
CA ARG A 194 9.10 23.51 -9.29
C ARG A 194 10.56 23.69 -8.91
N GLY A 195 11.33 24.34 -9.78
CA GLY A 195 12.75 24.66 -9.53
C GLY A 195 13.75 23.62 -10.03
N LEU A 196 13.29 22.59 -10.74
CA LEU A 196 14.17 21.69 -11.49
C LEU A 196 14.43 22.25 -12.90
N ALA A 197 15.68 22.12 -13.37
CA ALA A 197 16.02 22.34 -14.76
C ALA A 197 15.23 21.40 -15.68
N GLU A 198 14.98 21.82 -16.92
CA GLU A 198 14.18 21.04 -17.88
C GLU A 198 14.77 19.64 -18.11
N SER A 199 16.09 19.54 -18.29
CA SER A 199 16.78 18.25 -18.45
C SER A 199 16.63 17.34 -17.22
N ALA A 200 16.62 17.89 -16.00
CA ALA A 200 16.41 17.11 -14.78
C ALA A 200 14.97 16.59 -14.68
N GLN A 201 14.00 17.37 -15.15
CA GLN A 201 12.61 16.92 -15.28
C GLN A 201 12.49 15.81 -16.34
N ASP A 202 13.14 15.96 -17.51
CA ASP A 202 13.18 14.94 -18.56
C ASP A 202 13.78 13.63 -18.03
N ASP A 203 14.91 13.71 -17.32
CA ASP A 203 15.58 12.55 -16.74
C ASP A 203 14.70 11.84 -15.71
N LEU A 204 14.07 12.59 -14.78
CA LEU A 204 13.14 12.03 -13.80
C LEU A 204 12.00 11.27 -14.48
N VAL A 205 11.37 11.90 -15.48
CA VAL A 205 10.22 11.32 -16.17
C VAL A 205 10.63 10.09 -16.96
N ARG A 206 11.77 10.15 -17.66
CA ARG A 206 12.29 9.03 -18.46
C ARG A 206 12.73 7.86 -17.58
N SER A 207 13.51 8.10 -16.51
CA SER A 207 14.08 7.04 -15.68
C SER A 207 13.03 6.31 -14.84
N LEU A 208 11.98 7.03 -14.42
CA LEU A 208 10.91 6.50 -13.59
C LEU A 208 9.67 6.09 -14.40
N SER A 209 9.72 6.21 -15.73
CA SER A 209 8.62 5.89 -16.65
C SER A 209 7.30 6.59 -16.31
N LEU A 210 7.38 7.87 -15.93
CA LEU A 210 6.22 8.65 -15.52
C LEU A 210 5.44 9.19 -16.72
N GLN A 211 4.13 9.27 -16.57
CA GLN A 211 3.28 10.08 -17.43
C GLN A 211 3.04 11.41 -16.72
N ALA A 212 3.63 12.49 -17.24
CA ALA A 212 3.67 13.80 -16.60
C ALA A 212 3.27 14.91 -17.58
N GLU A 213 3.02 16.10 -17.03
CA GLU A 213 2.69 17.30 -17.81
C GLU A 213 3.59 18.46 -17.39
N ARG A 214 4.00 19.31 -18.34
CA ARG A 214 4.59 20.62 -18.06
C ARG A 214 3.55 21.72 -18.26
N THR A 215 3.53 22.66 -17.32
CA THR A 215 2.66 23.83 -17.39
C THR A 215 3.39 25.11 -16.97
N LEU A 216 2.85 26.26 -17.39
CA LEU A 216 3.35 27.58 -17.00
C LEU A 216 3.09 27.87 -15.52
N SER A 217 1.94 27.44 -15.00
CA SER A 217 1.56 27.62 -13.60
C SER A 217 0.54 26.57 -13.19
N ALA A 218 0.73 26.00 -12.00
CA ALA A 218 -0.25 25.15 -11.34
C ALA A 218 -0.29 25.52 -9.85
N PRO A 219 -1.19 26.42 -9.42
CA PRO A 219 -1.27 26.82 -8.03
C PRO A 219 -1.66 25.63 -7.15
N GLY A 220 -1.08 25.57 -5.95
CA GLY A 220 -1.34 24.50 -5.00
C GLY A 220 -0.81 24.82 -3.61
N ARG A 221 -1.23 24.02 -2.63
CA ARG A 221 -0.71 24.09 -1.25
C ARG A 221 0.72 23.55 -1.24
N SER A 222 1.63 24.25 -0.57
CA SER A 222 3.00 23.74 -0.38
C SER A 222 2.98 22.38 0.33
N VAL A 223 3.75 21.43 -0.18
CA VAL A 223 4.03 20.15 0.47
C VAL A 223 5.50 20.20 0.89
N ARG A 224 5.73 20.40 2.18
CA ARG A 224 7.09 20.35 2.74
C ARG A 224 7.53 18.90 2.79
N GLN A 225 8.83 18.66 2.70
CA GLN A 225 9.39 17.35 3.01
C GLN A 225 9.25 17.12 4.52
N PRO A 226 8.39 16.19 4.97
CA PRO A 226 8.16 15.99 6.39
C PRO A 226 9.30 15.20 7.02
N ARG A 227 9.55 15.45 8.30
CA ARG A 227 10.41 14.59 9.12
C ARG A 227 9.59 13.41 9.59
N ILE A 228 9.84 12.25 9.00
CA ILE A 228 9.08 11.04 9.30
C ILE A 228 9.75 10.30 10.45
N GLY A 229 8.98 9.92 11.47
CA GLY A 229 9.37 8.94 12.49
C GLY A 229 8.74 7.60 12.16
N LEU A 230 9.53 6.53 12.15
CA LEU A 230 9.05 5.16 12.03
C LEU A 230 9.28 4.43 13.36
N TYR A 231 8.19 4.03 14.02
CA TYR A 231 8.28 3.34 15.30
C TYR A 231 8.75 1.89 15.12
N GLN A 232 9.83 1.53 15.81
CA GLN A 232 10.37 0.16 15.86
C GLN A 232 10.33 -0.39 17.29
N PRO A 233 9.54 -1.43 17.56
CA PRO A 233 9.51 -2.08 18.86
C PRO A 233 10.75 -2.97 19.07
N TRP A 234 11.15 -3.13 20.34
CA TRP A 234 12.22 -4.07 20.71
C TRP A 234 11.83 -5.55 20.57
N THR A 235 10.53 -5.88 20.52
CA THR A 235 10.02 -7.25 20.41
C THR A 235 10.06 -7.82 18.99
N GLY A 236 10.52 -7.03 18.02
CA GLY A 236 10.40 -7.34 16.59
C GLY A 236 8.99 -7.10 16.07
N SER A 237 8.91 -6.68 14.81
CA SER A 237 7.66 -6.49 14.06
C SER A 237 7.95 -6.80 12.60
N MET A 238 7.21 -7.74 12.02
CA MET A 238 7.40 -8.06 10.60
C MET A 238 6.87 -6.93 9.74
N ASP A 239 5.74 -6.34 10.13
CA ASP A 239 5.09 -5.29 9.35
C ASP A 239 5.87 -3.98 9.36
N GLU A 240 6.54 -3.64 10.46
CA GLU A 240 7.49 -2.52 10.52
C GLU A 240 8.64 -2.72 9.53
N GLY A 241 9.20 -3.93 9.46
CA GLY A 241 10.26 -4.24 8.50
C GLY A 241 9.81 -4.08 7.05
N TRP A 242 8.59 -4.48 6.72
CA TRP A 242 8.01 -4.25 5.39
C TRP A 242 7.72 -2.77 5.13
N THR A 243 7.18 -2.06 6.11
CA THR A 243 6.92 -0.61 6.04
C THR A 243 8.21 0.14 5.78
N ARG A 244 9.27 -0.15 6.53
CA ARG A 244 10.62 0.37 6.33
C ARG A 244 11.10 0.12 4.91
N TRP A 245 11.08 -1.15 4.48
CA TRP A 245 11.55 -1.54 3.16
C TRP A 245 10.84 -0.76 2.05
N VAL A 246 9.51 -0.63 2.12
CA VAL A 246 8.71 0.13 1.15
C VAL A 246 9.08 1.63 1.18
N LEU A 247 9.23 2.25 2.35
CA LEU A 247 9.64 3.66 2.44
C LEU A 247 11.04 3.90 1.83
N GLU A 248 12.00 3.02 2.13
CA GLU A 248 13.36 3.06 1.58
C GLU A 248 13.36 2.91 0.05
N GLN A 249 12.60 1.94 -0.48
CA GLN A 249 12.52 1.72 -1.93
C GLN A 249 11.99 2.94 -2.69
N TYR A 250 11.19 3.80 -2.04
CA TYR A 250 10.65 5.02 -2.63
C TYR A 250 11.38 6.30 -2.18
N GLY A 251 12.49 6.15 -1.46
CA GLY A 251 13.42 7.21 -1.11
C GLY A 251 12.92 8.17 -0.03
N PHE A 252 12.00 7.73 0.83
CA PHE A 252 11.54 8.49 1.99
C PHE A 252 12.60 8.44 3.09
N PRO A 253 13.13 9.59 3.54
CA PRO A 253 13.95 9.63 4.75
C PRO A 253 13.06 9.52 5.99
N PHE A 254 13.50 8.75 6.98
CA PHE A 254 12.85 8.67 8.29
C PHE A 254 13.90 8.49 9.39
N VAL A 255 13.51 8.82 10.62
CA VAL A 255 14.23 8.44 11.83
C VAL A 255 13.52 7.28 12.49
N THR A 256 14.27 6.29 12.96
CA THR A 256 13.71 5.20 13.76
C THR A 256 13.44 5.71 15.17
N LEU A 257 12.22 5.48 15.68
CA LEU A 257 11.85 5.76 17.06
C LEU A 257 11.65 4.46 17.83
N HIS A 258 12.18 4.40 19.03
CA HIS A 258 11.99 3.31 19.98
C HIS A 258 11.02 3.71 21.10
N PRO A 259 10.51 2.76 21.89
CA PRO A 259 9.58 3.05 22.98
C PRO A 259 10.02 4.20 23.90
N GLU A 260 11.31 4.29 24.23
CA GLU A 260 11.86 5.32 25.09
C GLU A 260 11.76 6.74 24.53
N ASP A 261 11.72 6.90 23.21
CA ASP A 261 11.60 8.21 22.57
C ASP A 261 10.25 8.87 22.86
N PHE A 262 9.23 8.08 23.21
CA PHE A 262 7.90 8.61 23.56
C PHE A 262 7.89 9.38 24.88
N LYS A 263 8.91 9.21 25.74
CA LYS A 263 9.09 9.99 26.97
C LYS A 263 9.50 11.44 26.71
N ALA A 264 10.15 11.68 25.57
CA ALA A 264 10.66 12.99 25.20
C ALA A 264 9.70 13.68 24.22
N SER A 265 9.82 15.00 24.09
CA SER A 265 9.08 15.73 23.08
C SER A 265 9.56 15.32 21.68
N LEU A 266 8.62 14.84 20.86
CA LEU A 266 8.86 14.58 19.43
C LEU A 266 8.69 15.84 18.57
N ALA A 267 8.08 16.89 19.13
CA ALA A 267 7.85 18.15 18.43
C ALA A 267 9.17 18.78 18.00
N GLY A 268 9.27 19.21 16.74
CA GLY A 268 10.51 19.76 16.21
C GLY A 268 11.55 18.71 15.82
N ASN A 269 11.28 17.42 15.98
CA ASN A 269 12.13 16.33 15.46
C ASN A 269 11.39 15.49 14.41
N VAL A 270 10.09 15.29 14.61
CA VAL A 270 9.19 14.55 13.74
C VAL A 270 7.95 15.40 13.45
N ASP A 271 7.43 15.29 12.23
CA ASP A 271 6.16 15.88 11.80
C ASP A 271 5.07 14.80 11.65
N VAL A 272 5.48 13.61 11.16
CA VAL A 272 4.61 12.44 10.95
C VAL A 272 5.23 11.21 11.60
N LEU A 273 4.52 10.56 12.51
CA LEU A 273 4.91 9.30 13.14
C LEU A 273 4.09 8.14 12.58
N ILE A 274 4.75 7.10 12.10
CA ILE A 274 4.12 5.89 11.55
C ILE A 274 4.31 4.71 12.52
N ILE A 275 3.21 4.01 12.82
CA ILE A 275 3.20 2.76 13.60
C ILE A 275 2.56 1.66 12.74
N ALA A 276 3.33 0.61 12.46
CA ALA A 276 2.92 -0.54 11.64
C ALA A 276 2.00 -1.53 12.39
N ASP A 277 1.30 -2.41 11.66
CA ASP A 277 0.22 -3.28 12.14
C ASP A 277 0.53 -4.04 13.43
N ASP A 278 1.65 -4.78 13.44
CA ASP A 278 2.08 -5.60 14.58
C ASP A 278 3.15 -4.92 15.45
N ALA A 279 3.43 -3.63 15.22
CA ALA A 279 4.43 -2.86 15.97
C ALA A 279 3.88 -2.43 17.34
N ARG A 280 3.93 -3.34 18.31
CA ARG A 280 3.36 -3.11 19.65
C ARG A 280 4.10 -2.03 20.44
N VAL A 281 3.36 -1.09 21.01
CA VAL A 281 3.86 -0.17 22.04
C VAL A 281 3.80 -0.88 23.40
N PRO A 282 4.92 -1.07 24.10
CA PRO A 282 4.93 -1.86 25.33
C PRO A 282 4.43 -1.00 26.50
N LEU A 283 3.22 -1.27 26.96
CA LEU A 283 2.56 -0.54 28.03
C LEU A 283 2.70 -1.29 29.35
N ALA A 284 2.98 -0.56 30.44
CA ALA A 284 2.93 -1.13 31.79
C ALA A 284 1.48 -1.52 32.15
N PRO A 285 1.25 -2.57 32.94
CA PRO A 285 -0.08 -2.85 33.47
C PRO A 285 -0.68 -1.61 34.16
N GLY A 286 -1.89 -1.24 33.78
CA GLY A 286 -2.61 -0.05 34.22
C GLY A 286 -2.24 1.23 33.49
N ALA A 287 -1.30 1.20 32.53
CA ALA A 287 -0.93 2.36 31.71
C ALA A 287 -2.05 2.77 30.75
N THR A 288 -2.96 1.85 30.41
CA THR A 288 -4.22 2.15 29.72
C THR A 288 -5.40 1.52 30.47
N ARG A 289 -6.60 2.11 30.35
CA ARG A 289 -7.83 1.55 30.94
C ARG A 289 -8.34 0.35 30.12
N ALA A 290 -7.60 -0.77 30.11
CA ALA A 290 -8.07 -2.16 29.93
C ALA A 290 -6.97 -3.08 29.34
N ASP A 291 -6.07 -3.59 30.17
CA ASP A 291 -5.01 -4.55 29.77
C ASP A 291 -5.52 -5.98 29.46
N ALA A 292 -6.78 -6.15 29.07
CA ALA A 292 -7.39 -7.47 28.88
C ALA A 292 -7.94 -7.74 27.46
N ALA A 293 -8.04 -6.74 26.59
CA ALA A 293 -8.76 -6.86 25.32
C ALA A 293 -7.89 -6.98 24.05
N THR A 294 -6.61 -6.58 24.10
CA THR A 294 -5.68 -6.75 22.96
C THR A 294 -5.10 -8.15 22.97
N GLY A 295 -5.95 -9.10 22.57
CA GLY A 295 -5.62 -10.51 22.45
C GLY A 295 -4.21 -10.74 21.92
N ALA A 296 -3.54 -11.72 22.53
CA ALA A 296 -2.31 -12.32 22.06
C ALA A 296 -2.48 -12.76 20.58
N GLY A 297 -2.27 -11.83 19.67
CA GLY A 297 -2.10 -12.09 18.26
C GLY A 297 -0.89 -13.00 18.15
N ARG A 298 -1.13 -14.23 17.69
CA ARG A 298 -0.11 -15.24 17.38
C ARG A 298 0.93 -14.63 16.44
N GLY A 299 2.04 -14.16 17.01
CA GLY A 299 3.17 -13.58 16.29
C GLY A 299 4.35 -13.51 17.24
N GLY A 300 5.11 -14.61 17.30
CA GLY A 300 6.27 -14.77 18.16
C GLY A 300 5.97 -15.60 19.40
N ARG A 301 6.56 -16.80 19.49
CA ARG A 301 6.80 -17.43 20.79
C ARG A 301 7.51 -16.38 21.63
N GLY A 302 6.89 -15.95 22.73
CA GLY A 302 7.49 -15.11 23.74
C GLY A 302 8.71 -15.82 24.33
N GLY A 303 9.84 -15.73 23.63
CA GLY A 303 11.14 -15.91 24.26
C GLY A 303 11.27 -14.84 25.34
N ALA A 304 12.02 -15.15 26.39
CA ALA A 304 12.36 -14.14 27.40
C ALA A 304 13.01 -12.95 26.68
N VAL A 305 12.31 -11.82 26.69
CA VAL A 305 12.89 -10.55 26.25
C VAL A 305 14.03 -10.26 27.20
N ARG A 306 15.23 -9.99 26.67
CA ARG A 306 16.37 -9.67 27.53
C ARG A 306 16.00 -8.47 28.41
N PRO A 307 16.39 -8.43 29.70
CA PRO A 307 15.93 -7.38 30.62
C PRO A 307 16.13 -5.95 30.11
N GLU A 308 17.19 -5.68 29.36
CA GLU A 308 17.45 -4.38 28.72
C GLU A 308 16.42 -3.96 27.66
N TYR A 309 15.65 -4.91 27.12
CA TYR A 309 14.60 -4.70 26.12
C TYR A 309 13.19 -4.90 26.69
N ALA A 310 13.06 -5.25 27.97
CA ALA A 310 11.79 -5.45 28.68
C ALA A 310 11.18 -4.11 29.13
N TYR A 311 11.23 -3.13 28.24
CA TYR A 311 10.79 -1.76 28.49
C TYR A 311 9.26 -1.69 28.57
N GLN A 312 8.72 -0.91 29.51
CA GLN A 312 7.30 -0.67 29.66
C GLN A 312 7.04 0.83 29.89
N LEU A 313 6.17 1.41 29.06
CA LEU A 313 5.72 2.79 29.16
C LEU A 313 4.57 2.90 30.15
N THR A 314 4.69 3.82 31.09
CA THR A 314 3.60 4.23 31.96
C THR A 314 2.72 5.27 31.26
N ALA A 315 1.53 5.55 31.81
CA ALA A 315 0.70 6.65 31.32
C ALA A 315 1.40 8.02 31.38
N GLY A 316 2.30 8.23 32.36
CA GLY A 316 3.10 9.45 32.47
C GLY A 316 4.12 9.59 31.34
N ASP A 317 4.70 8.47 30.91
CA ASP A 317 5.69 8.44 29.82
C ASP A 317 5.09 8.82 28.47
N LEU A 318 3.77 8.65 28.28
CA LEU A 318 3.08 8.95 27.03
C LEU A 318 2.58 10.40 26.93
N GLN A 319 2.76 11.22 27.96
CA GLN A 319 2.29 12.61 27.93
C GLN A 319 2.95 13.43 26.80
N ALA A 320 4.26 13.24 26.59
CA ALA A 320 4.98 13.94 25.53
C ALA A 320 4.55 13.47 24.13
N PHE A 321 4.33 12.17 23.97
CA PHE A 321 3.74 11.57 22.77
C PHE A 321 2.35 12.16 22.46
N GLU A 322 1.46 12.24 23.45
CA GLU A 322 0.13 12.85 23.26
C GLU A 322 0.22 14.34 22.92
N GLN A 323 1.12 15.07 23.59
CA GLN A 323 1.34 16.50 23.34
C GLN A 323 1.88 16.77 21.94
N PHE A 324 2.74 15.90 21.41
CA PHE A 324 3.22 15.98 20.02
C PHE A 324 2.03 15.97 19.04
N ILE A 325 1.09 15.04 19.22
CA ILE A 325 -0.08 14.91 18.34
C ILE A 325 -0.99 16.12 18.53
N ARG A 326 -1.40 16.42 19.76
CA ARG A 326 -2.28 17.58 20.06
C ARG A 326 -1.70 18.92 19.59
N GLY A 327 -0.37 19.03 19.58
CA GLY A 327 0.38 20.21 19.16
C GLY A 327 0.54 20.38 17.64
N GLY A 328 -0.04 19.50 16.81
CA GLY A 328 0.03 19.60 15.35
C GLY A 328 0.74 18.45 14.65
N GLY A 329 1.32 17.51 15.42
CA GLY A 329 1.89 16.28 14.88
C GLY A 329 0.84 15.37 14.25
N THR A 330 1.28 14.56 13.30
CA THR A 330 0.42 13.53 12.68
C THR A 330 0.85 12.14 13.14
N LEU A 331 -0.09 11.35 13.63
CA LEU A 331 0.10 9.93 13.90
C LEU A 331 -0.58 9.11 12.80
N VAL A 332 0.14 8.19 12.18
CA VAL A 332 -0.37 7.24 11.18
C VAL A 332 -0.29 5.85 11.77
N CYS A 333 -1.44 5.18 11.87
CA CYS A 333 -1.53 3.82 12.37
C CYS A 333 -2.04 2.87 11.29
N LEU A 334 -1.25 1.82 11.04
CA LEU A 334 -1.60 0.79 10.07
C LEU A 334 -2.34 -0.34 10.77
N SER A 335 -3.48 -0.75 10.21
CA SER A 335 -4.32 -1.86 10.66
C SER A 335 -4.48 -1.87 12.20
N ASN A 336 -3.97 -2.88 12.91
CA ASN A 336 -4.18 -3.06 14.34
C ASN A 336 -3.49 -2.03 15.23
N ALA A 337 -2.47 -1.32 14.74
CA ALA A 337 -1.88 -0.18 15.46
C ALA A 337 -2.92 0.92 15.75
N SER A 338 -3.99 0.98 14.95
CA SER A 338 -5.09 1.92 15.15
C SER A 338 -5.78 1.73 16.50
N LEU A 339 -5.83 0.50 17.02
CA LEU A 339 -6.44 0.19 18.30
C LEU A 339 -5.67 0.83 19.46
N PHE A 340 -4.33 0.86 19.38
CA PHE A 340 -3.50 1.58 20.34
C PHE A 340 -3.84 3.08 20.35
N ALA A 341 -3.91 3.71 19.18
CA ALA A 341 -4.22 5.13 19.08
C ALA A 341 -5.63 5.48 19.59
N ILE A 342 -6.64 4.67 19.22
CA ILE A 342 -8.02 4.83 19.69
C ILE A 342 -8.07 4.80 21.23
N GLN A 343 -7.44 3.80 21.84
CA GLN A 343 -7.47 3.62 23.29
C GLN A 343 -6.64 4.68 24.02
N GLN A 344 -5.39 4.92 23.59
CA GLN A 344 -4.47 5.85 24.24
C GLN A 344 -5.00 7.29 24.20
N LEU A 345 -5.46 7.73 23.02
CA LEU A 345 -5.88 9.11 22.79
C LEU A 345 -7.37 9.32 23.09
N LYS A 346 -8.09 8.25 23.46
CA LYS A 346 -9.54 8.25 23.73
C LYS A 346 -10.33 8.82 22.55
N LEU A 347 -9.99 8.36 21.35
CA LEU A 347 -10.64 8.84 20.13
C LEU A 347 -12.12 8.40 20.12
N PRO A 348 -13.05 9.23 19.61
CA PRO A 348 -14.47 8.91 19.46
C PRO A 348 -14.71 7.96 18.27
N VAL A 349 -14.05 6.81 18.30
CA VAL A 349 -14.07 5.77 17.27
C VAL A 349 -14.04 4.42 17.97
N ARG A 350 -14.84 3.47 17.51
CA ARG A 350 -14.81 2.08 18.01
C ARG A 350 -14.52 1.09 16.90
N ASN A 351 -13.91 -0.03 17.26
CA ASN A 351 -13.80 -1.20 16.39
C ASN A 351 -15.06 -2.06 16.53
N VAL A 352 -15.91 -2.11 15.50
CA VAL A 352 -17.22 -2.79 15.59
C VAL A 352 -17.12 -4.31 15.57
N VAL A 353 -15.97 -4.85 15.18
CA VAL A 353 -15.71 -6.30 15.15
C VAL A 353 -14.89 -6.78 16.34
N GLU A 354 -14.61 -5.88 17.30
CA GLU A 354 -13.95 -6.25 18.56
C GLU A 354 -14.82 -7.20 19.38
N GLY A 355 -14.20 -8.26 19.92
CA GLY A 355 -14.87 -9.26 20.76
C GLY A 355 -15.76 -10.26 20.01
N LEU A 356 -15.98 -10.09 18.70
CA LEU A 356 -16.71 -11.06 17.90
C LEU A 356 -15.91 -12.37 17.80
N ARG A 357 -16.62 -13.50 17.91
CA ARG A 357 -15.99 -14.80 17.72
C ARG A 357 -15.69 -15.01 16.23
N PRO A 358 -14.65 -15.80 15.89
CA PRO A 358 -14.31 -16.06 14.50
C PRO A 358 -15.42 -16.71 13.66
N GLU A 359 -16.38 -17.39 14.30
CA GLU A 359 -17.56 -17.97 13.66
C GLU A 359 -18.61 -16.91 13.31
N GLU A 360 -18.53 -15.73 13.93
CA GLU A 360 -19.41 -14.57 13.71
C GLU A 360 -18.79 -13.59 12.72
N PHE A 361 -17.49 -13.34 12.85
CA PHE A 361 -16.73 -12.49 11.93
C PHE A 361 -15.32 -13.03 11.71
N PHE A 362 -14.95 -13.21 10.44
CA PHE A 362 -13.60 -13.60 10.04
C PHE A 362 -13.25 -12.90 8.74
N LEU A 363 -12.21 -12.09 8.78
CA LEU A 363 -11.64 -11.43 7.60
C LEU A 363 -10.13 -11.36 7.77
N ARG A 364 -9.43 -12.39 7.26
CA ARG A 364 -7.97 -12.53 7.35
C ARG A 364 -7.37 -12.83 5.99
N GLY A 365 -6.15 -12.34 5.78
CA GLY A 365 -5.43 -12.23 4.52
C GLY A 365 -6.30 -12.31 3.27
N SER A 366 -7.20 -11.34 3.10
CA SER A 366 -8.17 -11.27 2.02
C SER A 366 -8.15 -9.89 1.36
N ILE A 367 -8.72 -9.78 0.17
CA ILE A 367 -8.85 -8.53 -0.57
C ILE A 367 -10.32 -8.14 -0.62
N VAL A 368 -10.62 -6.93 -0.19
CA VAL A 368 -11.97 -6.37 -0.16
C VAL A 368 -12.03 -5.06 -0.93
N GLU A 369 -13.20 -4.71 -1.43
CA GLU A 369 -13.46 -3.41 -2.04
C GLU A 369 -13.91 -2.40 -0.99
N VAL A 370 -13.38 -1.18 -1.11
CA VAL A 370 -13.82 -0.01 -0.34
C VAL A 370 -14.07 1.15 -1.29
N THR A 371 -14.99 2.02 -0.90
CA THR A 371 -15.16 3.34 -1.52
C THR A 371 -14.19 4.31 -0.87
N THR A 372 -13.28 4.92 -1.62
CA THR A 372 -12.28 5.88 -1.12
C THR A 372 -12.69 7.31 -1.40
N ASP A 373 -12.16 8.27 -0.62
CA ASP A 373 -12.26 9.70 -0.91
C ASP A 373 -10.95 10.22 -1.55
N PRO A 374 -10.79 10.16 -2.89
CA PRO A 374 -9.57 10.59 -3.55
C PRO A 374 -9.31 12.11 -3.50
N THR A 375 -10.26 12.89 -2.97
CA THR A 375 -10.10 14.34 -2.76
C THR A 375 -9.36 14.65 -1.46
N HIS A 376 -9.26 13.69 -0.54
CA HIS A 376 -8.45 13.81 0.66
C HIS A 376 -6.96 13.49 0.36
N PRO A 377 -5.98 14.27 0.85
CA PRO A 377 -4.56 14.06 0.55
C PRO A 377 -4.06 12.63 0.79
N VAL A 378 -4.45 12.00 1.89
CA VAL A 378 -4.08 10.61 2.24
C VAL A 378 -4.52 9.59 1.18
N MET A 379 -5.61 9.85 0.47
CA MET A 379 -6.19 8.96 -0.54
C MET A 379 -5.94 9.44 -1.98
N ALA A 380 -5.13 10.49 -2.16
CA ALA A 380 -4.81 11.01 -3.49
C ALA A 380 -4.24 9.91 -4.41
N GLY A 381 -4.84 9.76 -5.60
CA GLY A 381 -4.44 8.75 -6.58
C GLY A 381 -5.01 7.35 -6.34
N MET A 382 -5.81 7.13 -5.30
CA MET A 382 -6.67 5.95 -5.21
C MET A 382 -7.85 6.06 -6.18
N PRO A 383 -8.33 4.94 -6.78
CA PRO A 383 -9.62 4.93 -7.46
C PRO A 383 -10.75 5.07 -6.43
N GLU A 384 -11.90 5.63 -6.84
CA GLU A 384 -13.09 5.74 -5.99
C GLU A 384 -13.51 4.38 -5.43
N LYS A 385 -13.45 3.31 -6.24
CA LYS A 385 -13.58 1.92 -5.77
C LYS A 385 -12.21 1.25 -5.77
N GLY A 386 -11.65 1.08 -4.59
CA GLY A 386 -10.31 0.52 -4.38
C GLY A 386 -10.34 -0.88 -3.80
N ALA A 387 -9.45 -1.75 -4.28
CA ALA A 387 -9.17 -3.04 -3.65
C ALA A 387 -8.11 -2.85 -2.56
N VAL A 388 -8.39 -3.29 -1.34
CA VAL A 388 -7.48 -3.19 -0.18
C VAL A 388 -7.25 -4.56 0.44
N PHE A 389 -6.03 -4.80 0.93
CA PHE A 389 -5.68 -6.03 1.62
C PHE A 389 -5.95 -5.90 3.13
N VAL A 390 -6.68 -6.87 3.68
CA VAL A 390 -7.11 -6.90 5.08
C VAL A 390 -6.66 -8.19 5.73
N ASP A 391 -6.14 -8.09 6.96
CA ASP A 391 -5.68 -9.26 7.70
C ASP A 391 -5.97 -9.13 9.20
N GLY A 392 -7.19 -9.49 9.59
CA GLY A 392 -7.65 -9.27 10.96
C GLY A 392 -7.67 -7.79 11.33
N SER A 393 -7.90 -6.92 10.35
CA SER A 393 -7.85 -5.47 10.49
C SER A 393 -9.13 -4.93 11.17
N PRO A 394 -9.04 -3.80 11.90
CA PRO A 394 -10.19 -3.20 12.56
C PRO A 394 -11.19 -2.61 11.57
N VAL A 395 -12.46 -2.55 11.98
CA VAL A 395 -13.58 -2.00 11.21
C VAL A 395 -14.18 -0.87 12.04
N PHE A 396 -14.13 0.36 11.54
CA PHE A 396 -14.39 1.53 12.37
C PHE A 396 -15.83 2.00 12.29
N GLU A 397 -16.36 2.41 13.44
CA GLU A 397 -17.54 3.26 13.54
C GLU A 397 -17.20 4.51 14.33
N THR A 398 -17.54 5.67 13.76
CA THR A 398 -17.41 6.98 14.41
C THR A 398 -18.48 7.14 15.49
N GLN A 399 -18.12 7.76 16.61
CA GLN A 399 -19.00 8.02 17.74
C GLN A 399 -19.28 9.52 17.89
N ASP A 400 -20.16 9.86 18.83
CA ASP A 400 -20.42 11.25 19.21
C ASP A 400 -19.12 11.97 19.58
N GLY A 401 -18.96 13.19 19.06
CA GLY A 401 -17.74 13.98 19.24
C GLY A 401 -16.65 13.70 18.21
N PHE A 402 -16.86 12.81 17.24
CA PHE A 402 -15.95 12.64 16.11
C PHE A 402 -15.78 13.95 15.32
N ALA A 403 -14.54 14.42 15.25
CA ALA A 403 -14.10 15.49 14.37
C ALA A 403 -13.06 14.91 13.40
N GLY A 404 -13.30 15.02 12.11
CA GLY A 404 -12.42 14.40 11.12
C GLY A 404 -13.13 14.05 9.81
N THR A 405 -12.48 13.22 9.00
CA THR A 405 -12.95 12.77 7.69
C THR A 405 -12.93 11.24 7.61
N VAL A 406 -13.96 10.66 6.99
CA VAL A 406 -13.95 9.24 6.62
C VAL A 406 -13.24 9.08 5.28
N LEU A 407 -12.07 8.45 5.29
CA LEU A 407 -11.20 8.35 4.11
C LEU A 407 -11.58 7.19 3.19
N ALA A 408 -12.12 6.11 3.77
CA ALA A 408 -12.63 4.98 3.02
C ALA A 408 -13.78 4.30 3.77
N ARG A 409 -14.73 3.73 3.04
CA ARG A 409 -15.93 3.08 3.57
C ARG A 409 -16.24 1.78 2.84
N TYR A 410 -16.67 0.76 3.56
CA TYR A 410 -17.29 -0.42 2.98
C TYR A 410 -18.67 -0.09 2.40
N GLN A 411 -19.12 -0.88 1.43
CA GLN A 411 -20.48 -0.76 0.86
C GLN A 411 -21.59 -0.92 1.90
N GLU A 412 -22.76 -0.34 1.64
CA GLU A 412 -23.93 -0.39 2.54
C GLU A 412 -24.60 -1.78 2.62
N SER A 413 -24.38 -2.63 1.62
CA SER A 413 -24.96 -3.97 1.57
C SER A 413 -24.18 -4.91 0.65
N GLY A 414 -24.36 -6.22 0.86
CA GLY A 414 -23.68 -7.28 0.12
C GLY A 414 -22.21 -7.43 0.49
N SER A 415 -21.57 -8.47 -0.06
CA SER A 415 -20.19 -8.79 0.25
C SER A 415 -19.20 -7.80 -0.38
N PRO A 416 -18.30 -7.18 0.40
CA PRO A 416 -17.17 -6.43 -0.15
C PRO A 416 -16.01 -7.35 -0.57
N LEU A 417 -16.13 -8.67 -0.37
CA LEU A 417 -15.06 -9.62 -0.70
C LEU A 417 -14.80 -9.62 -2.21
N ARG A 418 -13.56 -9.31 -2.59
CA ARG A 418 -13.07 -9.39 -3.96
C ARG A 418 -12.22 -10.62 -4.21
N SER A 419 -11.50 -11.09 -3.19
CA SER A 419 -10.72 -12.32 -3.22
C SER A 419 -10.39 -12.80 -1.80
N GLY A 420 -10.47 -14.10 -1.56
CA GLY A 420 -10.14 -14.73 -0.29
C GLY A 420 -11.37 -15.28 0.43
N TYR A 421 -11.52 -14.95 1.71
CA TYR A 421 -12.55 -15.52 2.57
C TYR A 421 -13.09 -14.49 3.57
N LEU A 422 -14.43 -14.45 3.70
CA LEU A 422 -15.12 -13.55 4.61
C LEU A 422 -16.28 -14.28 5.29
N ILE A 423 -16.33 -14.19 6.62
CA ILE A 423 -17.52 -14.51 7.43
C ILE A 423 -18.01 -13.19 8.04
N GLY A 424 -19.31 -12.95 8.01
CA GLY A 424 -19.93 -11.83 8.72
C GLY A 424 -19.89 -10.50 7.98
N GLU A 425 -20.07 -10.49 6.66
CA GLU A 425 -20.09 -9.25 5.84
C GLU A 425 -20.99 -8.13 6.37
N LYS A 426 -22.10 -8.48 7.04
CA LYS A 426 -23.00 -7.53 7.72
C LYS A 426 -22.31 -6.59 8.72
N TYR A 427 -21.20 -7.01 9.33
CA TYR A 427 -20.44 -6.18 10.26
C TYR A 427 -19.61 -5.09 9.55
N LEU A 428 -19.40 -5.22 8.24
CA LEU A 428 -18.70 -4.24 7.41
C LEU A 428 -19.65 -3.18 6.87
N HIS A 429 -20.93 -3.48 6.71
CA HIS A 429 -21.88 -2.63 5.98
C HIS A 429 -21.90 -1.17 6.46
N GLY A 430 -21.58 -0.23 5.56
CA GLY A 430 -21.54 1.21 5.82
C GLY A 430 -20.43 1.68 6.78
N LYS A 431 -19.59 0.77 7.29
CA LYS A 431 -18.53 1.10 8.25
C LYS A 431 -17.30 1.69 7.58
N ALA A 432 -16.53 2.46 8.34
CA ALA A 432 -15.31 3.08 7.85
C ALA A 432 -14.16 2.06 7.82
N ALA A 433 -13.42 2.07 6.72
CA ALA A 433 -12.18 1.31 6.53
C ALA A 433 -10.94 2.16 6.79
N ALA A 434 -11.04 3.49 6.73
CA ALA A 434 -9.99 4.41 7.13
C ALA A 434 -10.56 5.76 7.55
N LEU A 435 -9.87 6.44 8.48
CA LEU A 435 -10.28 7.72 9.08
C LEU A 435 -9.08 8.67 9.20
N ASP A 436 -9.32 9.96 9.03
CA ASP A 436 -8.47 11.04 9.55
C ASP A 436 -9.21 11.66 10.73
N VAL A 437 -8.74 11.44 11.95
CA VAL A 437 -9.33 11.98 13.18
C VAL A 437 -8.56 13.24 13.58
N GLN A 438 -9.26 14.37 13.67
CA GLN A 438 -8.67 15.59 14.18
C GLN A 438 -8.60 15.51 15.72
N LEU A 439 -7.41 15.77 16.27
CA LEU A 439 -7.18 15.87 17.70
C LEU A 439 -6.46 17.17 18.02
N ASP A 440 -7.21 18.16 18.51
CA ASP A 440 -6.77 19.54 18.69
C ASP A 440 -6.18 20.11 17.38
N ALA A 441 -4.88 20.44 17.36
CA ALA A 441 -4.20 20.96 16.17
C ALA A 441 -3.63 19.85 15.26
N GLY A 442 -3.55 18.61 15.73
CA GLY A 442 -2.99 17.50 14.97
C GLY A 442 -4.01 16.51 14.45
N HIS A 443 -3.47 15.43 13.90
CA HIS A 443 -4.22 14.44 13.14
C HIS A 443 -3.81 13.02 13.54
N VAL A 444 -4.80 12.12 13.57
CA VAL A 444 -4.59 10.68 13.76
C VAL A 444 -5.22 9.95 12.59
N VAL A 445 -4.38 9.47 11.67
CA VAL A 445 -4.79 8.71 10.49
C VAL A 445 -4.86 7.24 10.85
N LEU A 446 -6.07 6.68 10.88
CA LEU A 446 -6.35 5.28 11.19
C LEU A 446 -6.63 4.54 9.87
N ILE A 447 -5.74 3.63 9.45
CA ILE A 447 -5.89 2.86 8.21
C ILE A 447 -6.28 1.42 8.58
N GLY A 448 -7.55 1.06 8.46
CA GLY A 448 -8.11 -0.25 8.85
C GLY A 448 -7.88 -1.36 7.82
N PHE A 449 -6.76 -1.28 7.09
CA PHE A 449 -6.27 -2.26 6.13
C PHE A 449 -4.73 -2.13 6.07
N ARG A 450 -4.04 -3.00 5.32
CA ARG A 450 -2.57 -3.03 5.26
C ARG A 450 -2.10 -2.55 3.89
N PRO A 451 -1.83 -1.23 3.71
CA PRO A 451 -1.53 -0.68 2.39
C PRO A 451 -0.21 -1.20 1.81
N GLU A 452 0.72 -1.63 2.65
CA GLU A 452 2.05 -2.13 2.30
C GLU A 452 2.25 -3.62 2.49
N TRP A 453 1.21 -4.39 2.88
CA TRP A 453 1.32 -5.80 3.28
C TRP A 453 2.40 -6.58 2.52
N ARG A 454 3.48 -6.98 3.19
CA ARG A 454 4.60 -7.75 2.60
C ARG A 454 5.23 -7.14 1.34
N GLY A 455 5.14 -5.82 1.16
CA GLY A 455 5.62 -5.13 -0.04
C GLY A 455 4.91 -5.56 -1.34
N GLN A 456 3.65 -6.01 -1.26
CA GLN A 456 2.93 -6.57 -2.42
C GLN A 456 1.76 -5.71 -2.96
N PRO A 457 0.96 -4.99 -2.14
CA PRO A 457 -0.14 -4.17 -2.63
C PRO A 457 0.27 -2.84 -3.28
N PHE A 458 0.87 -2.88 -4.47
CA PHE A 458 1.24 -1.67 -5.24
C PHE A 458 0.04 -0.74 -5.51
N GLY A 459 -1.17 -1.28 -5.55
CA GLY A 459 -2.41 -0.52 -5.66
C GLY A 459 -2.64 0.43 -4.48
N THR A 460 -2.13 0.11 -3.29
CA THR A 460 -2.40 0.86 -2.05
C THR A 460 -1.17 1.51 -1.43
N PHE A 461 0.05 1.28 -1.94
CA PHE A 461 1.26 1.97 -1.45
C PHE A 461 1.12 3.49 -1.42
N ARG A 462 0.41 4.07 -2.39
CA ARG A 462 0.11 5.51 -2.43
C ARG A 462 -0.58 6.03 -1.17
N VAL A 463 -1.36 5.18 -0.47
CA VAL A 463 -1.99 5.55 0.80
C VAL A 463 -0.93 5.73 1.89
N LEU A 464 0.02 4.79 2.01
CA LEU A 464 1.15 4.90 2.94
C LEU A 464 2.00 6.14 2.62
N PHE A 465 2.33 6.36 1.34
CA PHE A 465 3.15 7.50 0.93
C PHE A 465 2.48 8.84 1.17
N ASN A 466 1.20 8.98 0.80
CA ASN A 466 0.46 10.20 1.06
C ASN A 466 0.28 10.44 2.56
N ALA A 467 0.06 9.40 3.36
CA ALA A 467 0.00 9.51 4.82
C ALA A 467 1.34 9.97 5.40
N ALA A 468 2.46 9.45 4.89
CA ALA A 468 3.81 9.91 5.25
C ALA A 468 4.06 11.38 4.87
N LEU A 469 3.38 11.89 3.83
CA LEU A 469 3.40 13.30 3.40
C LEU A 469 2.37 14.19 4.11
N PHE A 470 1.52 13.62 4.97
CA PHE A 470 0.41 14.34 5.60
C PHE A 470 0.87 15.12 6.83
N SER A 471 1.63 16.19 6.61
CA SER A 471 1.95 17.20 7.63
C SER A 471 1.16 18.50 7.39
N ARG A 472 0.78 19.20 8.45
CA ARG A 472 0.07 20.48 8.38
C ARG A 472 0.90 21.68 8.85
#